data_AF-J9YXB7-F1
#
_entry.id   AF-J9YXB7-F1
#
_cell.length_a   1.000
_cell.length_b   1.000
_cell.length_c   1.000
_cell.angle_alpha   90.00
_cell.angle_beta   90.00
_cell.angle_gamma   90.00
#
_symmetry.space_group_name_H-M   'P 1'
#
loop_
_entity.id
_entity.type
_entity.pdbx_description
1 polymer ?
#
loop_
_entity_poly.entity_id
_entity_poly.type
_entity_poly.pdbx_seq_one_letter_code
_entity_poly.pdbx_strand_id
1 'polypeptide(L)'
;MHPEILSISLFWFVAAYTPGPNNVVASYSGFNFGVTKTIPHILGVTLGFTSLILFLTIGLINIFKLFPIIQEIIKYLGTLFLIYLAYKIASSTASDKIKKDNPVKFIETFLFQYLNPKGVMVGIIVVSTYVELGENYFNYATQVVLLAFLFSSTSITLWTFIGKFLRKFATNEKFIKYFNYVMSGLLLLSIITFYI
;
A
#
# COMPACT_ATOMS: atom_id res chain seq x y z
N MET A 1 -10.18 24.93 -8.45
CA MET A 1 -9.11 24.02 -7.98
C MET A 1 -9.06 24.14 -6.46
N HIS A 2 -8.72 23.07 -5.73
CA HIS A 2 -8.59 23.10 -4.27
C HIS A 2 -7.51 24.12 -3.88
N PRO A 3 -7.75 25.03 -2.92
CA PRO A 3 -6.78 26.06 -2.56
C PRO A 3 -5.47 25.46 -2.04
N GLU A 4 -5.54 24.33 -1.34
CA GLU A 4 -4.39 23.62 -0.76
C GLU A 4 -3.86 22.45 -1.60
N ILE A 5 -4.06 22.46 -2.93
CA ILE A 5 -3.69 21.32 -3.79
C ILE A 5 -2.21 20.92 -3.67
N LEU A 6 -1.33 21.89 -3.44
CA LEU A 6 0.10 21.65 -3.25
C LEU A 6 0.36 20.88 -1.96
N SER A 7 -0.26 21.30 -0.85
CA SER A 7 -0.16 20.63 0.46
C SER A 7 -0.68 19.19 0.39
N ILE A 8 -1.84 18.99 -0.27
CA ILE A 8 -2.41 17.66 -0.51
C ILE A 8 -1.44 16.79 -1.32
N SER A 9 -0.86 17.35 -2.39
CA SER A 9 0.08 16.63 -3.25
C SER A 9 1.37 16.23 -2.51
N LEU A 10 1.91 17.12 -1.68
CA LEU A 10 3.09 16.83 -0.86
C LEU A 10 2.79 15.77 0.20
N PHE A 11 1.62 15.86 0.84
CA PHE A 11 1.17 14.85 1.79
C PHE A 11 1.05 13.48 1.11
N TRP A 12 0.38 13.42 -0.06
CA TRP A 12 0.27 12.19 -0.83
C TRP A 12 1.61 11.63 -1.26
N PHE A 13 2.53 12.49 -1.71
CA PHE A 13 3.87 12.09 -2.09
C PHE A 13 4.57 11.37 -0.93
N VAL A 14 4.64 12.01 0.25
CA VAL A 14 5.30 11.43 1.42
C VAL A 14 4.61 10.13 1.85
N ALA A 15 3.27 10.14 1.96
CA ALA A 15 2.51 8.99 2.44
C ALA A 15 2.58 7.78 1.49
N ALA A 16 2.51 8.03 0.17
CA ALA A 16 2.49 6.98 -0.83
C ALA A 16 3.88 6.43 -1.12
N TYR A 17 4.92 7.27 -1.18
CA TYR A 17 6.26 6.85 -1.61
C TYR A 17 7.12 6.32 -0.48
N THR A 18 6.86 6.67 0.78
CA THR A 18 7.55 6.04 1.91
C THR A 18 7.33 4.52 1.93
N PRO A 19 8.36 3.74 2.31
CA PRO A 19 8.22 2.30 2.42
C PRO A 19 7.04 1.96 3.34
N GLY A 20 6.25 1.02 2.88
CA GLY A 20 5.06 0.54 3.57
C GLY A 20 4.69 -0.84 3.02
N PRO A 21 3.66 -1.47 3.59
CA PRO A 21 3.40 -2.88 3.31
C PRO A 21 3.21 -3.21 1.82
N ASN A 22 2.35 -2.45 1.14
CA ASN A 22 2.11 -2.62 -0.30
C ASN A 22 3.38 -2.42 -1.13
N ASN A 23 4.14 -1.37 -0.84
CA ASN A 23 5.37 -1.00 -1.55
C ASN A 23 6.45 -2.08 -1.42
N VAL A 24 6.62 -2.64 -0.22
CA VAL A 24 7.58 -3.71 0.06
C VAL A 24 7.17 -5.00 -0.64
N VAL A 25 5.89 -5.39 -0.58
CA VAL A 25 5.38 -6.56 -1.29
C VAL A 25 5.50 -6.38 -2.82
N ALA A 26 5.28 -5.17 -3.34
CA ALA A 26 5.40 -4.87 -4.77
C ALA A 26 6.86 -4.98 -5.24
N SER A 27 7.80 -4.50 -4.43
CA SER A 27 9.24 -4.65 -4.66
C SER A 27 9.67 -6.12 -4.65
N TYR A 28 9.23 -6.86 -3.63
CA TYR A 28 9.45 -8.30 -3.55
C TYR A 28 8.89 -9.03 -4.78
N SER A 29 7.68 -8.67 -5.20
CA SER A 29 7.00 -9.26 -6.35
C SER A 29 7.71 -8.92 -7.68
N GLY A 30 8.07 -7.66 -7.88
CA GLY A 30 8.83 -7.21 -9.05
C GLY A 30 10.22 -7.86 -9.15
N PHE A 31 10.87 -8.07 -8.01
CA PHE A 31 12.16 -8.75 -7.93
C PHE A 31 12.07 -10.25 -8.23
N ASN A 32 11.10 -10.96 -7.65
CA ASN A 32 11.02 -12.43 -7.74
C ASN A 32 10.21 -12.95 -8.93
N PHE A 33 9.13 -12.27 -9.31
CA PHE A 33 8.18 -12.71 -10.35
C PHE A 33 8.15 -11.80 -11.59
N GLY A 34 8.77 -10.62 -11.53
CA GLY A 34 8.79 -9.66 -12.62
C GLY A 34 7.55 -8.75 -12.68
N VAL A 35 7.61 -7.75 -13.55
CA VAL A 35 6.59 -6.68 -13.63
C VAL A 35 5.24 -7.22 -14.11
N THR A 36 5.22 -8.02 -15.18
CA THR A 36 3.99 -8.57 -15.77
C THR A 36 3.15 -9.33 -14.75
N LYS A 37 3.80 -10.21 -13.96
CA LYS A 37 3.12 -10.97 -12.90
C LYS A 37 2.72 -10.10 -11.70
N THR A 38 3.23 -8.87 -11.59
CA THR A 38 2.92 -7.92 -10.50
C THR A 38 1.79 -6.94 -10.88
N ILE A 39 1.33 -6.91 -12.14
CA ILE A 39 0.23 -6.04 -12.59
C ILE A 39 -1.05 -6.21 -11.74
N PRO A 40 -1.51 -7.44 -11.41
CA PRO A 40 -2.69 -7.60 -10.56
C PRO A 40 -2.55 -6.93 -9.19
N HIS A 41 -1.35 -6.95 -8.61
CA HIS A 41 -1.04 -6.26 -7.35
C HIS A 41 -1.09 -4.74 -7.52
N ILE A 42 -0.45 -4.20 -8.56
CA ILE A 42 -0.45 -2.76 -8.87
C ILE A 42 -1.90 -2.25 -8.99
N LEU A 43 -2.72 -2.95 -9.77
CA LEU A 43 -4.12 -2.58 -9.97
C LEU A 43 -4.94 -2.73 -8.69
N GLY A 44 -4.74 -3.80 -7.92
CA GLY A 44 -5.46 -4.03 -6.68
C GLY A 44 -5.16 -2.97 -5.63
N VAL A 45 -3.90 -2.57 -5.46
CA VAL A 45 -3.52 -1.46 -4.56
C VAL A 45 -4.06 -0.14 -5.06
N THR A 46 -3.91 0.16 -6.35
CA THR A 46 -4.35 1.43 -6.92
C THR A 46 -5.86 1.61 -6.79
N LEU A 47 -6.64 0.64 -7.26
CA LEU A 47 -8.10 0.70 -7.24
C LEU A 47 -8.66 0.49 -5.83
N GLY A 48 -8.05 -0.38 -5.04
CA GLY A 48 -8.43 -0.59 -3.64
C GLY A 48 -8.24 0.67 -2.80
N PHE A 49 -7.11 1.35 -2.95
CA PHE A 49 -6.84 2.56 -2.18
C PHE A 49 -7.71 3.72 -2.67
N THR A 50 -7.87 3.88 -3.98
CA THR A 50 -8.76 4.90 -4.56
C THR A 50 -10.21 4.69 -4.09
N SER A 51 -10.71 3.46 -4.09
CA SER A 51 -12.06 3.14 -3.59
C SER A 51 -12.20 3.37 -2.09
N LEU A 52 -11.17 3.07 -1.28
CA LEU A 52 -11.15 3.41 0.14
C LEU A 52 -11.29 4.92 0.35
N ILE A 53 -10.53 5.75 -0.39
CA ILE A 53 -10.64 7.22 -0.28
C ILE A 53 -12.01 7.71 -0.72
N LEU A 54 -12.57 7.15 -1.80
CA LEU A 54 -13.92 7.45 -2.24
C LEU A 54 -14.97 7.12 -1.16
N PHE A 55 -14.84 5.98 -0.50
CA PHE A 55 -15.77 5.60 0.58
C PHE A 55 -15.59 6.46 1.83
N LEU A 56 -14.36 6.86 2.15
CA LEU A 56 -14.09 7.80 3.23
C LEU A 56 -14.73 9.17 2.98
N THR A 57 -14.67 9.69 1.75
CA THR A 57 -15.32 10.96 1.43
C THR A 57 -16.84 10.85 1.59
N ILE A 58 -17.50 9.85 1.01
CA ILE A 58 -18.98 9.72 1.08
C ILE A 58 -19.54 9.37 2.47
N GLY A 59 -18.70 9.06 3.46
CA GLY A 59 -19.16 8.93 4.85
C GLY A 59 -18.60 7.76 5.67
N LEU A 60 -17.74 6.89 5.10
CA LEU A 60 -17.08 5.82 5.87
C LEU A 60 -16.27 6.39 7.04
N ILE A 61 -15.77 7.63 6.92
CA ILE A 61 -15.09 8.34 8.00
C ILE A 61 -15.94 8.47 9.27
N ASN A 62 -17.27 8.58 9.14
CA ASN A 62 -18.18 8.69 10.28
C ASN A 62 -18.29 7.36 11.04
N ILE A 63 -18.25 6.23 10.33
CA ILE A 63 -18.23 4.90 10.95
C ILE A 63 -16.97 4.74 11.79
N PHE A 64 -15.81 5.15 11.27
CA PHE A 64 -14.55 5.09 12.01
C PHE A 64 -14.52 6.00 13.25
N LYS A 65 -15.20 7.15 13.21
CA LYS A 65 -15.37 8.04 14.37
C LYS A 65 -16.34 7.46 15.41
N LEU A 66 -17.44 6.86 14.98
CA LEU A 66 -18.45 6.27 15.86
C LEU A 66 -18.00 4.95 16.49
N PHE A 67 -17.21 4.16 15.77
CA PHE A 67 -16.72 2.86 16.22
C PHE A 67 -15.19 2.78 16.15
N PRO A 68 -14.45 3.46 17.05
CA PRO A 68 -12.99 3.41 17.09
C PRO A 68 -12.42 1.99 17.21
N ILE A 69 -13.17 1.07 17.83
CA ILE A 69 -12.81 -0.35 17.96
C ILE A 69 -12.54 -1.04 16.62
N ILE A 70 -13.20 -0.61 15.53
CA ILE A 70 -12.97 -1.16 14.18
C ILE A 70 -11.53 -0.86 13.75
N GLN A 71 -11.02 0.35 14.04
CA GLN A 71 -9.65 0.73 13.71
C GLN A 71 -8.64 -0.09 14.53
N GLU A 72 -8.94 -0.39 15.79
CA GLU A 72 -8.09 -1.27 16.60
C GLU A 72 -8.06 -2.69 16.08
N ILE A 73 -9.20 -3.25 15.68
CA ILE A 73 -9.28 -4.58 15.07
C ILE A 73 -8.46 -4.63 13.78
N ILE A 74 -8.62 -3.63 12.90
CA ILE A 74 -7.83 -3.51 11.66
C ILE A 74 -6.33 -3.43 11.97
N LYS A 75 -5.93 -2.66 13.00
CA LYS A 75 -4.54 -2.56 13.47
C LYS A 75 -3.95 -3.92 13.85
N TYR A 76 -4.66 -4.72 14.66
CA TYR A 76 -4.17 -6.03 15.07
C TYR A 76 -4.18 -7.06 13.93
N LEU A 77 -5.25 -7.11 13.13
CA LEU A 77 -5.33 -8.02 11.97
C LEU A 77 -4.26 -7.70 10.93
N GLY A 78 -4.06 -6.41 10.62
CA GLY A 78 -3.00 -5.95 9.74
C GLY A 78 -1.62 -6.36 10.26
N THR A 79 -1.36 -6.19 11.56
CA THR A 79 -0.10 -6.61 12.19
C THR A 79 0.16 -8.11 12.03
N LEU A 80 -0.82 -8.96 12.37
CA LEU A 80 -0.71 -10.42 12.22
C LEU A 80 -0.46 -10.82 10.75
N PHE A 81 -1.17 -10.19 9.82
CA PHE A 81 -1.00 -10.45 8.40
C PHE A 81 0.39 -10.06 7.89
N LEU A 82 0.95 -8.93 8.34
CA LEU A 82 2.30 -8.52 7.97
C LEU A 82 3.38 -9.42 8.55
N ILE A 83 3.22 -9.90 9.78
CA ILE A 83 4.12 -10.91 10.37
C ILE A 83 4.09 -12.18 9.53
N TYR A 84 2.89 -12.65 9.15
CA TYR A 84 2.73 -13.81 8.27
C TYR A 84 3.42 -13.61 6.91
N LEU A 85 3.23 -12.44 6.27
CA LEU A 85 3.88 -12.12 4.99
C LEU A 85 5.40 -12.02 5.14
N ALA A 86 5.88 -11.39 6.19
CA ALA A 86 7.31 -11.26 6.48
C ALA A 86 7.96 -12.64 6.63
N TYR A 87 7.32 -13.57 7.35
CA TYR A 87 7.76 -14.96 7.46
C TYR A 87 7.78 -15.67 6.10
N LYS A 88 6.72 -15.52 5.30
CA LYS A 88 6.60 -16.14 3.97
C LYS A 88 7.67 -15.64 3.01
N ILE A 89 7.98 -14.34 3.04
CA ILE A 89 9.04 -13.74 2.24
C ILE A 89 10.41 -14.23 2.69
N ALA A 90 10.69 -14.21 4.01
CA ALA A 90 11.97 -14.66 4.56
C ALA A 90 12.24 -16.15 4.29
N SER A 91 11.20 -16.97 4.25
CA SER A 91 11.30 -18.42 4.02
C SER A 91 11.32 -18.80 2.53
N SER A 92 11.19 -17.83 1.61
CA SER A 92 11.17 -18.12 0.17
C SER A 92 12.56 -18.49 -0.36
N THR A 93 12.66 -19.58 -1.12
CA THR A 93 13.92 -20.10 -1.66
C THR A 93 14.07 -19.81 -3.16
N ALA A 94 15.31 -19.78 -3.66
CA ALA A 94 15.57 -19.52 -5.08
C ALA A 94 15.07 -20.65 -6.01
N SER A 95 14.92 -21.87 -5.50
CA SER A 95 14.41 -23.04 -6.21
C SER A 95 12.88 -23.05 -6.40
N ASP A 96 12.14 -22.23 -5.64
CA ASP A 96 10.68 -22.07 -5.81
C ASP A 96 10.27 -21.43 -7.16
N LYS A 97 11.25 -21.00 -7.99
CA LYS A 97 11.05 -20.22 -9.22
C LYS A 97 10.49 -21.00 -10.42
N ILE A 98 10.59 -22.33 -10.46
CA ILE A 98 10.35 -23.07 -11.71
C ILE A 98 8.85 -23.30 -11.99
N LYS A 99 7.95 -23.18 -10.99
CA LYS A 99 6.52 -23.51 -11.20
C LYS A 99 5.47 -22.69 -10.44
N LYS A 100 5.80 -21.63 -9.69
CA LYS A 100 4.80 -20.89 -8.91
C LYS A 100 4.32 -19.62 -9.62
N ASP A 101 3.01 -19.53 -9.79
CA ASP A 101 2.32 -18.28 -10.05
C ASP A 101 2.62 -17.28 -8.93
N ASN A 102 2.64 -16.00 -9.27
CA ASN A 102 2.75 -14.96 -8.26
C ASN A 102 1.56 -15.13 -7.30
N PRO A 103 1.77 -15.39 -6.00
CA PRO A 103 0.66 -15.60 -5.08
C PRO A 103 -0.18 -14.33 -4.89
N VAL A 104 0.31 -13.16 -5.32
CA VAL A 104 -0.35 -11.88 -5.10
C VAL A 104 -1.45 -11.66 -6.13
N LYS A 105 -2.71 -11.78 -5.69
CA LYS A 105 -3.90 -11.60 -6.54
C LYS A 105 -4.52 -10.22 -6.38
N PHE A 106 -5.18 -9.75 -7.45
CA PHE A 106 -5.90 -8.48 -7.46
C PHE A 106 -6.85 -8.35 -6.27
N ILE A 107 -7.78 -9.30 -6.09
CA ILE A 107 -8.83 -9.22 -5.07
C ILE A 107 -8.26 -9.16 -3.64
N GLU A 108 -7.21 -9.93 -3.38
CA GLU A 108 -6.55 -9.97 -2.07
C GLU A 108 -5.92 -8.61 -1.77
N THR A 109 -5.21 -8.03 -2.73
CA THR A 109 -4.57 -6.72 -2.58
C THR A 109 -5.55 -5.55 -2.56
N PHE A 110 -6.68 -5.67 -3.26
CA PHE A 110 -7.77 -4.70 -3.23
C PHE A 110 -8.41 -4.64 -1.85
N LEU A 111 -8.83 -5.79 -1.32
CA LEU A 111 -9.46 -5.89 0.00
C LEU A 111 -8.47 -5.53 1.12
N PHE A 112 -7.19 -5.86 0.94
CA PHE A 112 -6.15 -5.48 1.90
C PHE A 112 -6.05 -3.97 2.12
N GLN A 113 -6.44 -3.12 1.16
CA GLN A 113 -6.40 -1.66 1.38
C GLN A 113 -7.31 -1.20 2.54
N TYR A 114 -8.44 -1.89 2.73
CA TYR A 114 -9.37 -1.63 3.84
C TYR A 114 -8.87 -2.17 5.19
N LEU A 115 -7.93 -3.13 5.15
CA LEU A 115 -7.33 -3.76 6.32
C LEU A 115 -5.91 -3.23 6.61
N ASN A 116 -5.41 -2.28 5.81
CA ASN A 116 -4.09 -1.69 5.94
C ASN A 116 -4.17 -0.45 6.84
N PRO A 117 -3.75 -0.50 8.12
CA PRO A 117 -3.87 0.62 9.04
C PRO A 117 -3.18 1.89 8.53
N LYS A 118 -2.01 1.76 7.87
CA LYS A 118 -1.33 2.90 7.23
C LYS A 118 -2.23 3.57 6.19
N GLY A 119 -2.83 2.79 5.30
CA GLY A 119 -3.72 3.30 4.25
C GLY A 119 -4.97 3.96 4.82
N VAL A 120 -5.62 3.31 5.79
CA VAL A 120 -6.83 3.82 6.45
C VAL A 120 -6.55 5.13 7.19
N MET A 121 -5.48 5.19 8.00
CA MET A 121 -5.12 6.41 8.75
C MET A 121 -4.78 7.57 7.82
N VAL A 122 -3.96 7.34 6.79
CA VAL A 122 -3.63 8.33 5.77
C VAL A 122 -4.91 8.86 5.09
N GLY A 123 -5.84 7.97 4.74
CA GLY A 123 -7.11 8.36 4.14
C GLY A 123 -7.97 9.21 5.07
N ILE A 124 -8.07 8.83 6.35
CA ILE A 124 -8.80 9.61 7.36
C ILE A 124 -8.19 11.00 7.50
N ILE A 125 -6.86 11.11 7.60
CA ILE A 125 -6.16 12.40 7.73
C ILE A 125 -6.45 13.28 6.52
N VAL A 126 -6.28 12.77 5.29
CA VAL A 126 -6.49 13.60 4.10
C VAL A 126 -7.94 14.06 3.98
N VAL A 127 -8.90 13.15 4.16
CA VAL A 127 -10.32 13.50 4.03
C VAL A 127 -10.76 14.46 5.13
N SER A 128 -10.32 14.25 6.38
CA SER A 128 -10.67 15.14 7.49
C SER A 128 -10.01 16.52 7.41
N THR A 129 -8.83 16.62 6.80
CA THR A 129 -8.07 17.87 6.70
C THR A 129 -8.46 18.68 5.47
N TYR A 130 -8.69 18.02 4.33
CA TYR A 130 -8.78 18.67 3.01
C TYR A 130 -10.12 18.47 2.30
N VAL A 131 -11.13 17.87 2.96
CA VAL A 131 -12.48 17.75 2.38
C VAL A 131 -13.48 18.36 3.36
N GLU A 132 -13.75 19.65 3.18
CA GLU A 132 -14.74 20.38 3.96
C GLU A 132 -16.18 20.16 3.46
N LEU A 133 -17.14 20.16 4.39
CA LEU A 133 -18.56 20.15 4.07
C LEU A 133 -18.98 21.55 3.64
N GLY A 134 -19.60 21.67 2.46
CA GLY A 134 -20.05 22.95 1.92
C GLY A 134 -20.26 22.90 0.40
N GLU A 135 -20.40 24.07 -0.22
CA GLU A 135 -20.68 24.19 -1.66
C GLU A 135 -19.62 23.52 -2.55
N ASN A 136 -18.35 23.52 -2.10
CA ASN A 136 -17.23 22.95 -2.85
C ASN A 136 -16.96 21.47 -2.57
N TYR A 137 -17.76 20.81 -1.72
CA TYR A 137 -17.50 19.45 -1.24
C TYR A 137 -17.21 18.46 -2.38
N PHE A 138 -18.07 18.40 -3.40
CA PHE A 138 -17.89 17.48 -4.53
C PHE A 138 -16.61 17.74 -5.32
N ASN A 139 -16.25 19.02 -5.50
CA ASN A 139 -15.04 19.41 -6.21
C ASN A 139 -13.77 18.98 -5.44
N TYR A 140 -13.76 19.20 -4.12
CA TYR A 140 -12.62 18.88 -3.27
C TYR A 140 -12.46 17.36 -3.09
N ALA A 141 -13.56 16.66 -2.81
CA ALA A 141 -13.57 15.20 -2.74
C ALA A 141 -13.06 14.56 -4.05
N THR A 142 -13.50 15.06 -5.20
CA THR A 142 -13.04 14.56 -6.51
C THR A 142 -11.54 14.76 -6.69
N GLN A 143 -11.00 15.94 -6.38
CA GLN A 143 -9.57 16.22 -6.51
C GLN A 143 -8.73 15.33 -5.57
N VAL A 144 -9.19 15.13 -4.32
CA VAL A 144 -8.52 14.23 -3.37
C VAL A 144 -8.51 12.79 -3.87
N VAL A 145 -9.62 12.28 -4.39
CA VAL A 145 -9.72 10.92 -4.94
C VAL A 145 -8.83 10.75 -6.18
N LEU A 146 -8.80 11.74 -7.09
CA LEU A 146 -7.94 11.72 -8.27
C LEU A 146 -6.45 11.72 -7.91
N LEU A 147 -6.05 12.53 -6.92
CA LEU A 147 -4.67 12.52 -6.43
C LEU A 147 -4.34 11.19 -5.76
N ALA A 148 -5.25 10.60 -4.98
CA ALA A 148 -5.05 9.27 -4.40
C ALA A 148 -4.81 8.20 -5.47
N PHE A 149 -5.59 8.21 -6.57
CA PHE A 149 -5.37 7.33 -7.71
C PHE A 149 -4.00 7.54 -8.35
N LEU A 150 -3.64 8.80 -8.65
CA LEU A 150 -2.38 9.17 -9.28
C LEU A 150 -1.19 8.71 -8.44
N PHE A 151 -1.10 9.15 -7.18
CA PHE A 151 0.02 8.86 -6.30
C PHE A 151 0.12 7.38 -5.92
N SER A 152 -1.01 6.70 -5.72
CA SER A 152 -1.01 5.25 -5.46
C SER A 152 -0.47 4.47 -6.65
N SER A 153 -0.97 4.78 -7.86
CA SER A 153 -0.54 4.14 -9.11
C SER A 153 0.95 4.36 -9.39
N THR A 154 1.43 5.60 -9.28
CA THR A 154 2.83 5.93 -9.56
C THR A 154 3.78 5.37 -8.51
N SER A 155 3.40 5.42 -7.22
CA SER A 155 4.24 4.88 -6.14
C SER A 155 4.38 3.36 -6.22
N ILE A 156 3.27 2.62 -6.34
CA ILE A 156 3.32 1.15 -6.35
C ILE A 156 4.05 0.63 -7.59
N THR A 157 3.92 1.33 -8.71
CA THR A 157 4.65 1.04 -9.95
C THR A 157 6.14 1.30 -9.78
N LEU A 158 6.52 2.43 -9.16
CA LEU A 158 7.92 2.73 -8.86
C LEU A 158 8.55 1.64 -8.00
N TRP A 159 7.91 1.25 -6.90
CA TRP A 159 8.42 0.19 -6.01
C TRP A 159 8.52 -1.16 -6.71
N THR A 160 7.58 -1.49 -7.59
CA THR A 160 7.68 -2.67 -8.47
C THR A 160 8.92 -2.61 -9.36
N PHE A 161 9.19 -1.45 -9.97
CA PHE A 161 10.38 -1.26 -10.80
C PHE A 161 11.68 -1.26 -10.00
N ILE A 162 11.71 -0.73 -8.78
CA ILE A 162 12.86 -0.84 -7.87
C ILE A 162 13.19 -2.33 -7.64
N GLY A 163 12.20 -3.14 -7.31
CA GLY A 163 12.37 -4.59 -7.17
C GLY A 163 12.92 -5.24 -8.44
N LYS A 164 12.32 -4.93 -9.60
CA LYS A 164 12.77 -5.46 -10.90
C LYS A 164 14.19 -5.02 -11.26
N PHE A 165 14.56 -3.79 -10.92
CA PHE A 165 15.90 -3.24 -11.16
C PHE A 165 16.94 -3.93 -10.29
N LEU A 166 16.67 -4.08 -8.99
CA LEU A 166 17.57 -4.77 -8.06
C LEU A 166 17.80 -6.24 -8.45
N ARG A 167 16.83 -6.87 -9.12
CA ARG A 167 16.98 -8.23 -9.63
C ARG A 167 18.12 -8.37 -10.65
N LYS A 168 18.51 -7.32 -11.36
CA LYS A 168 19.64 -7.35 -12.31
C LYS A 168 20.98 -7.62 -11.62
N PHE A 169 21.11 -7.29 -10.34
CA PHE A 169 22.32 -7.47 -9.55
C PHE A 169 22.35 -8.80 -8.78
N ALA A 170 21.25 -9.56 -8.83
CA ALA A 170 21.10 -10.81 -8.09
C ALA A 170 21.78 -11.99 -8.81
N THR A 171 23.12 -11.99 -8.81
CA THR A 171 23.96 -12.96 -9.53
C THR A 171 24.06 -14.33 -8.84
N ASN A 172 23.66 -14.44 -7.58
CA ASN A 172 23.71 -15.69 -6.81
C ASN A 172 22.51 -15.83 -5.85
N GLU A 173 22.31 -17.04 -5.33
CA GLU A 173 21.21 -17.34 -4.41
C GLU A 173 21.29 -16.60 -3.07
N LYS A 174 22.51 -16.29 -2.60
CA LYS A 174 22.72 -15.54 -1.35
C LYS A 174 22.14 -14.13 -1.46
N PHE A 175 22.36 -13.45 -2.59
CA PHE A 175 21.81 -12.12 -2.84
C PHE A 175 20.29 -12.12 -2.81
N ILE A 176 19.66 -13.13 -3.43
CA ILE A 176 18.19 -13.28 -3.41
C ILE A 176 17.68 -13.47 -1.99
N LYS A 177 18.34 -14.31 -1.19
CA LYS A 177 17.99 -14.51 0.23
C LYS A 177 18.13 -13.23 1.04
N TYR A 178 19.25 -12.52 0.92
CA TYR A 178 19.44 -11.24 1.63
C TYR A 178 18.41 -10.19 1.22
N PHE A 179 18.10 -10.07 -0.07
CA PHE A 179 17.03 -9.19 -0.53
C PHE A 179 15.69 -9.54 0.12
N ASN A 180 15.32 -10.82 0.15
CA ASN A 180 14.09 -11.27 0.80
C ASN A 180 14.10 -10.97 2.31
N TYR A 181 15.22 -11.16 3.01
CA TYR A 181 15.35 -10.78 4.43
C TYR A 181 15.21 -9.28 4.65
N VAL A 182 15.79 -8.44 3.79
CA VAL A 182 15.61 -6.99 3.87
C VAL A 182 14.15 -6.61 3.65
N MET A 183 13.47 -7.18 2.65
CA MET A 183 12.04 -6.93 2.44
C MET A 183 11.19 -7.39 3.63
N SER A 184 11.49 -8.57 4.19
CA SER A 184 10.84 -9.06 5.41
C SER A 184 11.03 -8.11 6.60
N GLY A 185 12.26 -7.63 6.82
CA GLY A 185 12.56 -6.63 7.85
C GLY A 185 11.82 -5.31 7.64
N LEU A 186 11.75 -4.81 6.40
CA LEU A 186 10.99 -3.60 6.08
C LEU A 186 9.48 -3.75 6.33
N LEU A 187 8.90 -4.94 6.10
CA LEU A 187 7.51 -5.21 6.48
C LEU A 187 7.31 -5.14 7.98
N LEU A 188 8.20 -5.75 8.76
CA LEU A 188 8.13 -5.70 10.22
C LEU A 188 8.31 -4.27 10.75
N LEU A 189 9.23 -3.49 10.17
CA LEU A 189 9.38 -2.08 10.51
C LEU A 189 8.14 -1.25 10.15
N SER A 190 7.42 -1.61 9.08
CA SER A 190 6.17 -0.93 8.71
C SER A 190 5.06 -1.12 9.76
N ILE A 191 5.10 -2.19 10.55
CA ILE A 191 4.15 -2.42 11.64
C ILE A 191 4.27 -1.32 12.71
N ILE A 192 5.48 -0.81 12.95
CA ILE A 192 5.72 0.25 13.95
C ILE A 192 4.86 1.48 13.66
N THR A 193 4.67 1.82 12.38
CA THR A 193 3.83 2.95 11.97
C THR A 193 2.34 2.79 12.26
N PHE A 194 1.89 1.62 12.73
CA PHE A 194 0.50 1.41 13.14
C PHE A 194 0.25 1.79 14.61
N TYR A 195 1.31 2.00 15.39
CA TYR A 195 1.25 2.19 16.84
C TYR A 195 1.80 3.53 17.31
N ILE A 196 2.29 4.35 16.38
CA ILE A 196 2.79 5.71 16.59
C ILE A 196 1.89 6.65 15.80
#